data_AF-A0A2D7ZF98-F1
#
_entry.id   AF-A0A2D7ZF98-F1
#
_cell.length_a   1.000
_cell.length_b   1.000
_cell.length_c   1.000
_cell.angle_alpha   90.00
_cell.angle_beta   90.00
_cell.angle_gamma   90.00
#
_symmetry.space_group_name_H-M   'P 1'
#
loop_
_entity.id
_entity.type
_entity.pdbx_description
1 polymer ?
#
loop_
_entity_poly.entity_id
_entity_poly.type
_entity_poly.pdbx_seq_one_letter_code
_entity_poly.pdbx_strand_id
1 'polypeptide(L)' 'MNIPHGEYEILALILDEIDLSRLKARMCDDKTSRDRFDKAANGVAVLIENMMGRRTHRLPKSHIDYKEKEA' A
#
# COMPACT_ATOMS: atom_id res chain seq x y z
N MET A 1 9.65 10.21 17.09
CA MET A 1 8.38 9.67 17.62
C MET A 1 7.69 8.99 16.45
N ASN A 2 7.45 7.67 16.49
CA ASN A 2 6.67 6.99 15.46
C ASN A 2 5.19 7.09 15.85
N ILE A 3 4.29 7.35 14.89
CA ILE A 3 2.84 7.46 15.11
C ILE A 3 2.19 6.32 14.30
N PRO A 4 2.14 5.07 14.82
CA PRO A 4 1.82 3.89 14.01
C PRO A 4 0.43 3.94 13.38
N HIS A 5 -0.54 4.49 14.10
CA HIS A 5 -1.92 4.64 13.59
C HIS A 5 -1.95 5.64 12.43
N GLY A 6 -1.41 6.85 12.61
CA GLY A 6 -1.35 7.84 11.53
C GLY A 6 -0.57 7.34 10.31
N GLU A 7 0.54 6.62 10.53
CA GLU A 7 1.29 5.98 9.44
C GLU A 7 0.46 4.91 8.70
N TYR A 8 -0.33 4.10 9.41
CA TYR A 8 -1.20 3.11 8.80
C TYR A 8 -2.27 3.76 7.93
N GLU A 9 -2.96 4.78 8.43
CA GLU A 9 -4.05 5.48 7.71
C GLU A 9 -3.55 6.13 6.43
N ILE A 10 -2.38 6.78 6.50
CA ILE A 10 -1.75 7.40 5.31
C ILE A 10 -1.40 6.32 4.27
N LEU A 11 -0.83 5.18 4.70
CA LEU A 11 -0.49 4.09 3.79
C LEU A 11 -1.74 3.44 3.17
N ALA A 12 -2.82 3.28 3.95
CA ALA A 12 -4.10 2.76 3.46
C ALA A 12 -4.69 3.67 2.38
N LEU A 13 -4.71 4.98 2.63
CA LEU A 13 -5.17 5.99 1.67
C LEU A 13 -4.34 5.97 0.38
N ILE A 14 -3.01 5.88 0.50
CA ILE A 14 -2.09 5.79 -0.65
C ILE A 14 -2.39 4.54 -1.48
N LEU A 15 -2.66 3.41 -0.83
CA LEU A 15 -2.93 2.15 -1.53
C LEU A 15 -4.28 2.16 -2.25
N ASP A 16 -5.31 2.73 -1.62
CA ASP A 16 -6.68 2.71 -2.12
C ASP A 16 -6.98 3.82 -3.15
N GLU A 17 -6.46 5.03 -2.92
CA GLU A 17 -6.89 6.21 -3.67
C GLU A 17 -5.89 6.69 -4.75
N ILE A 18 -4.64 6.21 -4.76
CA ILE A 18 -3.67 6.71 -5.75
C ILE A 18 -3.99 6.22 -7.16
N ASP A 19 -4.33 7.18 -8.03
CA ASP A 19 -4.46 6.95 -9.46
C ASP A 19 -3.09 6.97 -10.16
N LEU A 20 -2.72 5.82 -10.74
CA LEU A 20 -1.50 5.65 -11.52
C LEU A 20 -1.71 5.83 -13.03
N SER A 21 -2.92 6.13 -13.50
CA SER A 21 -3.29 6.21 -14.93
C SER A 21 -2.37 7.14 -15.72
N ARG A 22 -2.12 8.35 -15.19
CA ARG A 22 -1.25 9.36 -15.81
C ARG A 22 0.20 8.90 -15.90
N LEU A 23 0.69 8.20 -14.87
CA LEU A 23 2.05 7.67 -14.87
C LEU A 23 2.18 6.53 -15.87
N LYS A 24 1.20 5.62 -15.91
CA LYS A 24 1.12 4.51 -16.86
C LYS A 24 1.10 5.02 -18.30
N ALA A 25 0.29 6.04 -18.60
CA ALA A 25 0.23 6.66 -19.92
C ALA A 25 1.58 7.28 -20.36
N ARG A 26 2.37 7.80 -19.41
CA ARG A 26 3.69 8.37 -19.70
C ARG A 26 4.79 7.31 -19.87
N MET A 27 4.69 6.20 -19.15
CA MET A 27 5.75 5.18 -19.10
C MET A 27 5.55 4.01 -20.07
N CYS A 28 4.34 3.83 -20.60
CA CYS A 28 3.99 2.66 -21.40
C CYS A 28 3.55 3.04 -22.81
N ASP A 29 4.36 2.69 -23.78
CA ASP A 29 4.13 2.90 -25.22
C ASP A 29 3.70 1.60 -25.95
N ASP A 30 4.09 0.44 -25.43
CA ASP A 30 3.80 -0.88 -26.01
C ASP A 30 3.10 -1.85 -25.01
N LYS A 31 2.83 -3.08 -25.45
CA LYS A 31 2.22 -4.10 -24.58
C LYS A 31 3.16 -4.56 -23.46
N THR A 32 4.45 -4.71 -23.77
CA THR A 32 5.45 -5.25 -22.82
C THR A 32 5.67 -4.31 -21.64
N SER A 33 5.76 -3.01 -21.91
CA SER A 33 5.89 -1.94 -20.92
C SER A 33 4.65 -1.83 -20.03
N ARG A 34 3.44 -2.04 -20.57
CA ARG A 34 2.20 -2.13 -19.77
C ARG A 34 2.22 -3.33 -18.82
N ASP A 35 2.57 -4.52 -19.32
CA ASP A 35 2.65 -5.73 -18.50
C ASP A 35 3.70 -5.58 -17.39
N ARG A 36 4.83 -4.91 -17.68
CA ARG A 36 5.88 -4.61 -16.68
C ARG A 36 5.42 -3.55 -15.67
N PHE A 37 4.70 -2.53 -16.11
CA PHE A 37 4.16 -1.51 -15.23
C PHE A 37 3.18 -2.11 -14.23
N ASP A 38 2.26 -2.96 -14.68
CA ASP A 38 1.27 -3.61 -13.81
C ASP A 38 1.94 -4.54 -12.79
N LYS A 39 2.98 -5.27 -13.19
CA LYS A 39 3.81 -6.05 -12.26
C LYS A 39 4.53 -5.16 -11.23
N ALA A 40 5.08 -4.02 -11.66
CA ALA A 40 5.74 -3.09 -10.77
C ALA A 40 4.75 -2.45 -9.77
N ALA A 41 3.58 -2.02 -10.23
CA ALA A 41 2.52 -1.48 -9.40
C ALA A 41 2.05 -2.50 -8.35
N ASN A 42 1.81 -3.74 -8.74
CA ASN A 42 1.50 -4.83 -7.80
C ASN A 42 2.62 -5.05 -6.78
N GLY A 43 3.88 -4.98 -7.20
CA GLY A 43 5.03 -5.08 -6.29
C GLY A 43 5.03 -3.96 -5.24
N VAL A 44 4.76 -2.73 -5.65
CA VAL A 44 4.65 -1.57 -4.74
C VAL A 44 3.46 -1.73 -3.79
N ALA A 45 2.31 -2.17 -4.29
CA ALA A 45 1.13 -2.45 -3.46
C ALA A 45 1.46 -3.44 -2.34
N VAL A 46 2.10 -4.57 -2.68
CA VAL A 46 2.54 -5.57 -1.69
C VAL A 46 3.53 -4.99 -0.69
N LEU A 47 4.44 -4.09 -1.10
CA LEU A 47 5.34 -3.41 -0.16
C LEU A 47 4.57 -2.54 0.83
N ILE A 48 3.56 -1.80 0.36
CA ILE A 48 2.69 -0.97 1.20
C ILE A 48 1.89 -1.83 2.17
N GLU A 49 1.25 -2.89 1.70
CA GLU A 49 0.51 -3.85 2.53
C GLU A 49 1.38 -4.46 3.61
N ASN A 50 2.62 -4.84 3.28
CA ASN A 50 3.57 -5.36 4.27
C ASN A 50 3.94 -4.31 5.33
N MET A 51 4.07 -3.05 4.94
CA MET A 51 4.29 -1.95 5.89
C MET A 51 3.08 -1.75 6.80
N MET A 52 1.87 -1.81 6.25
CA MET A 52 0.62 -1.74 7.01
C MET A 52 0.47 -2.93 7.97
N GLY A 53 0.76 -4.14 7.52
CA GLY A 53 0.68 -5.38 8.31
C GLY A 53 1.55 -5.36 9.56
N ARG A 54 2.72 -4.68 9.51
CA ARG A 54 3.58 -4.49 10.69
C ARG A 54 3.00 -3.51 11.73
N ARG A 55 1.93 -2.79 11.40
CA ARG A 55 1.32 -1.76 12.25
C ARG A 55 -0.04 -2.16 12.80
N THR A 56 -0.69 -3.19 12.27
CA THR A 56 -2.03 -3.66 12.70
C THR A 56 -2.12 -3.92 14.21
N HIS A 57 -1.11 -4.55 14.80
CA HIS A 57 -1.02 -4.79 16.25
C HIS A 57 -0.74 -3.56 17.11
N ARG A 58 -0.47 -2.41 16.49
CA ARG A 58 -0.25 -1.12 17.14
C ARG A 58 -1.41 -0.16 16.93
N LEU A 59 -2.46 -0.59 16.23
CA LEU A 59 -3.68 0.19 16.08
C LEU A 59 -4.47 0.18 17.39
N PRO A 60 -5.37 1.16 17.59
CA PRO A 60 -6.35 1.09 18.67
C PRO A 60 -7.18 -0.20 18.56
N LYS A 61 -7.54 -0.82 19.69
CA LYS A 61 -8.35 -2.06 19.70
C LYS A 61 -9.73 -1.90 19.04
N SER A 62 -10.23 -0.67 18.95
CA SER A 62 -11.49 -0.34 18.27
C SER A 62 -11.35 -0.19 16.76
N HIS A 63 -10.11 -0.15 16.23
CA HIS A 63 -9.85 -0.04 14.81
C HIS A 63 -10.21 -1.35 14.10
N ILE A 64 -10.88 -1.26 12.95
CA ILE A 64 -11.37 -2.43 12.21
C ILE A 64 -10.24 -3.39 11.79
N ASP A 65 -9.10 -2.85 11.39
CA ASP A 65 -7.92 -3.63 11.00
C ASP A 65 -6.97 -4.00 12.15
N TYR A 66 -7.35 -3.77 13.41
CA TYR A 66 -6.54 -4.21 14.54
C TYR A 66 -6.44 -5.73 14.57
N LYS A 67 -5.20 -6.24 14.68
CA LYS A 67 -4.91 -7.67 14.82
C LYS A 67 -3.92 -7.86 15.95
N GLU A 68 -4.15 -8.82 16.82
CA GLU A 68 -3.17 -9.14 17.86
C GLU A 68 -1.86 -9.62 17.22
N LYS A 69 -0.75 -9.35 17.89
CA LYS A 69 0.55 -9.85 17.43
C LYS A 69 0.60 -11.35 17.73
N GLU A 70 0.57 -12.16 16.68
CA GLU A 70 0.83 -13.61 16.82
C GLU A 70 2.19 -13.81 17.52
N ALA A 71 2.20 -14.70 18.52
CA ALA A 71 3.31 -14.92 19.44
C ALA A 71 4.49 -15.66 18.79
#